data_AF-A0A2P1P6Y8-F1
#
_entry.id   AF-A0A2P1P6Y8-F1
#
_cell.length_a   1.000
_cell.length_b   1.000
_cell.length_c   1.000
_cell.angle_alpha   90.00
_cell.angle_beta   90.00
_cell.angle_gamma   90.00
#
_symmetry.space_group_name_H-M   'P 1'
#
loop_
_entity.id
_entity.type
_entity.pdbx_description
1 polymer ?
#
loop_
_entity_poly.entity_id
_entity_poly.type
_entity_poly.pdbx_seq_one_letter_code
_entity_poly.pdbx_strand_id
1 'polypeptide(L)'
;MTTLESLLNEIIQEISKSIDPLDNRIHELKDLMYESSIGKSEEEVEKARAGLEETTKPLKELISNYKIKISKEYSSKLIKAIELANYQGNDTNPIYSGEIEKYKGMSILHLAAYGFFGDKIEEILPHIRPQDIKRGSGLNLESELMAAIEEKSIVLRDWLLENDSDPMYQKKSGSSALHIACMIKDYETTECLIKRVAEEKGIEAVKEFVNAVNTYGCTPLYDALVMGSSRGTLDNDKMMKFLSLFMENGVELNRGNSGKDTGKYTIFNKVVTSHLLEELDLDRASAVVKMLNSDQDIKIDLKKSEIREFFTNESNMQKILLLEDYDAAQKSVAFNKIKKAMNNLAYSGEREGKIIVNQEGHSTCYEVDQEGLCTNIIYIKEADGTTHYNIQLPDIIISLRSSISSIEGHISQLSQPLLSDIDASEVVPGIEHIDIGDNHIPVEISGHSHYEEATEG
;
A
#
# COMPACT_ATOMS: atom_id res chain seq x y z
N MET A 1 38.47 29.88 -10.91
CA MET A 1 37.14 29.68 -10.28
C MET A 1 37.06 28.23 -9.84
N THR A 2 36.47 27.93 -8.69
CA THR A 2 36.15 26.55 -8.30
C THR A 2 35.11 26.00 -9.26
N THR A 3 35.29 24.78 -9.79
CA THR A 3 34.26 24.13 -10.61
C THR A 3 33.11 23.67 -9.71
N LEU A 4 31.91 23.51 -10.29
CA LEU A 4 30.75 23.06 -9.54
C LEU A 4 30.98 21.67 -8.90
N GLU A 5 31.64 20.76 -9.62
CA GLU A 5 32.10 19.46 -9.11
C GLU A 5 33.08 19.59 -7.94
N SER A 6 34.06 20.50 -8.02
CA SER A 6 35.02 20.73 -6.94
C SER A 6 34.36 21.30 -5.69
N LEU A 7 33.31 22.10 -5.84
CA LEU A 7 32.53 22.64 -4.73
C LEU A 7 31.60 21.57 -4.12
N LEU A 8 30.98 20.72 -4.95
CA LEU A 8 30.20 19.56 -4.51
C LEU A 8 31.09 18.60 -3.69
N ASN A 9 32.32 18.37 -4.13
CA ASN A 9 33.32 17.60 -3.38
C ASN A 9 33.68 18.25 -2.04
N GLU A 10 33.88 19.58 -1.98
CA GLU A 10 34.15 20.34 -0.73
C GLU A 10 32.99 20.19 0.27
N ILE A 11 31.74 20.34 -0.21
CA ILE A 11 30.51 20.18 0.58
C ILE A 11 30.43 18.77 1.16
N ILE A 12 30.56 17.73 0.33
CA ILE A 12 30.41 16.33 0.78
C ILE A 12 31.52 15.91 1.75
N GLN A 13 32.73 16.44 1.62
CA GLN A 13 33.79 16.23 2.62
C GLN A 13 33.43 16.83 3.99
N GLU A 14 32.88 18.05 4.05
CA GLU A 14 32.44 18.66 5.32
C GLU A 14 31.19 17.97 5.90
N ILE A 15 30.25 17.51 5.05
CA ILE A 15 29.11 16.67 5.48
C ILE A 15 29.62 15.38 6.13
N SER A 16 30.47 14.62 5.44
CA SER A 16 30.96 13.34 5.96
C SER A 16 31.76 13.51 7.26
N LYS A 17 32.56 14.57 7.35
CA LYS A 17 33.33 14.91 8.56
C LYS A 17 32.46 15.31 9.76
N SER A 18 31.33 16.01 9.53
CA SER A 18 30.55 16.65 10.60
C SER A 18 29.23 15.95 10.94
N ILE A 19 28.66 15.16 10.02
CA ILE A 19 27.33 14.52 10.18
C ILE A 19 27.40 12.99 10.22
N ASP A 20 28.21 12.33 9.38
CA ASP A 20 28.28 10.85 9.40
C ASP A 20 28.58 10.25 10.79
N PRO A 21 29.47 10.82 11.64
CA PRO A 21 29.69 10.28 12.98
C PRO A 21 28.43 10.31 13.87
N LEU A 22 27.56 11.30 13.67
CA LEU A 22 26.31 11.45 14.43
C LEU A 22 25.22 10.52 13.87
N ASP A 23 25.11 10.44 12.55
CA ASP A 23 24.16 9.56 11.85
C ASP A 23 24.46 8.08 12.11
N ASN A 24 25.73 7.69 12.02
CA ASN A 24 26.19 6.34 12.38
C ASN A 24 25.88 6.03 13.84
N ARG A 25 26.08 7.00 14.76
CA ARG A 25 25.76 6.80 16.19
C ARG A 25 24.26 6.63 16.44
N ILE A 26 23.40 7.30 15.68
CA ILE A 26 21.94 7.09 15.74
C ILE A 26 21.58 5.68 15.23
N HIS A 27 22.25 5.18 14.19
CA HIS A 27 22.05 3.82 13.68
C HIS A 27 22.50 2.76 14.68
N GLU A 28 23.71 2.87 15.26
CA GLU A 28 24.18 1.98 16.34
C GLU A 28 23.18 1.87 17.51
N LEU A 29 22.59 3.00 17.93
CA LEU A 29 21.60 3.03 19.00
C LEU A 29 20.28 2.35 18.62
N LYS A 30 19.86 2.44 17.35
CA LYS A 30 18.68 1.71 16.83
C LYS A 30 18.94 0.20 16.79
N ASP A 31 20.11 -0.21 16.32
CA ASP A 31 20.47 -1.62 16.19
C ASP A 31 20.56 -2.28 17.58
N LEU A 32 21.22 -1.62 18.55
CA LEU A 32 21.24 -2.06 19.95
C LEU A 32 19.84 -2.13 20.57
N MET A 33 18.95 -1.17 20.26
CA MET A 33 17.56 -1.21 20.71
C MET A 33 16.83 -2.42 20.12
N TYR A 34 16.97 -2.65 18.81
CA TYR A 34 16.37 -3.78 18.10
C TYR A 34 16.84 -5.13 18.66
N GLU A 35 18.16 -5.33 18.81
CA GLU A 35 18.72 -6.53 19.46
C GLU A 35 18.16 -6.73 20.87
N SER A 36 18.07 -5.65 21.65
CA SER A 36 17.51 -5.70 23.01
C SER A 36 15.99 -5.92 23.05
N SER A 37 15.28 -5.76 21.93
CA SER A 37 13.82 -5.89 21.83
C SER A 37 13.35 -7.33 21.56
N ILE A 38 14.25 -8.21 21.12
CA ILE A 38 13.94 -9.59 20.77
C ILE A 38 13.44 -10.35 22.01
N GLY A 39 12.20 -10.85 21.94
CA GLY A 39 11.57 -11.64 23.00
C GLY A 39 10.97 -10.82 24.16
N LYS A 40 10.91 -9.49 24.06
CA LYS A 40 10.23 -8.61 25.02
C LYS A 40 8.74 -8.44 24.72
N SER A 41 7.97 -7.97 25.71
CA SER A 41 6.56 -7.59 25.49
C SER A 41 6.45 -6.31 24.65
N GLU A 42 5.30 -6.09 24.01
CA GLU A 42 5.07 -4.87 23.23
C GLU A 42 5.20 -3.58 24.06
N GLU A 43 4.73 -3.60 25.32
CA GLU A 43 4.90 -2.49 26.27
C GLU A 43 6.38 -2.19 26.55
N GLU A 44 7.21 -3.22 26.73
CA GLU A 44 8.66 -3.06 26.93
C GLU A 44 9.36 -2.53 25.67
N VAL A 45 8.92 -2.97 24.48
CA VAL A 45 9.44 -2.49 23.20
C VAL A 45 9.05 -1.02 22.97
N GLU A 46 7.82 -0.62 23.28
CA GLU A 46 7.38 0.77 23.16
C GLU A 46 8.12 1.68 24.16
N LYS A 47 8.30 1.21 25.40
CA LYS A 47 9.11 1.92 26.40
C LYS A 47 10.57 2.07 25.96
N ALA A 48 11.16 1.05 25.35
CA ALA A 48 12.51 1.13 24.78
C ALA A 48 12.58 2.09 23.58
N ARG A 49 11.56 2.10 22.73
CA ARG A 49 11.40 3.02 21.59
C ARG A 49 11.30 4.48 22.04
N ALA A 50 10.49 4.77 23.06
CA ALA A 50 10.37 6.10 23.66
C ALA A 50 11.72 6.58 24.24
N GLY A 51 12.42 5.72 25.00
CA GLY A 51 13.75 6.04 25.53
C GLY A 51 14.82 6.22 24.45
N LEU A 52 14.75 5.48 23.35
CA LEU A 52 15.61 5.67 22.17
C LEU A 52 15.35 7.01 21.47
N GLU A 53 14.08 7.41 21.34
CA GLU A 53 13.72 8.70 20.74
C GLU A 53 14.23 9.87 21.60
N GLU A 54 14.05 9.81 22.92
CA GLU A 54 14.63 10.77 23.87
C GLU A 54 16.17 10.83 23.77
N THR A 55 16.83 9.67 23.70
CA THR A 55 18.29 9.56 23.59
C THR A 55 18.84 10.10 22.26
N THR A 56 18.12 9.88 21.15
CA THR A 56 18.58 10.31 19.82
C THR A 56 18.19 11.73 19.45
N LYS A 57 17.18 12.32 20.12
CA LYS A 57 16.71 13.69 19.86
C LYS A 57 17.83 14.75 19.87
N PRO A 58 18.76 14.82 20.84
CA PRO A 58 19.86 15.79 20.81
C PRO A 58 20.83 15.59 19.62
N LEU A 59 21.03 14.34 19.18
CA LEU A 59 21.86 14.04 18.01
C LEU A 59 21.17 14.50 16.72
N LYS A 60 19.85 14.29 16.58
CA LYS A 60 19.05 14.80 15.45
C LYS A 60 19.07 16.32 15.38
N GLU A 61 18.94 17.00 16.53
CA GLU A 61 19.04 18.46 16.64
C GLU A 61 20.44 18.96 16.22
N LEU A 62 21.50 18.29 16.66
CA LEU A 62 22.87 18.61 16.27
C LEU A 62 23.10 18.43 14.76
N ILE A 63 22.60 17.35 14.15
CA ILE A 63 22.63 17.14 12.70
C ILE A 63 21.90 18.28 11.97
N SER A 64 20.71 18.70 12.45
CA SER A 64 19.97 19.83 11.89
C SER A 64 20.77 21.14 11.95
N ASN A 65 21.42 21.42 13.08
CA ASN A 65 22.30 22.57 13.24
C ASN A 65 23.51 22.53 12.29
N TYR A 66 24.09 21.35 12.02
CA TYR A 66 25.13 21.19 11.00
C TYR A 66 24.61 21.38 9.57
N LYS A 67 23.42 20.88 9.22
CA LYS A 67 22.77 21.16 7.92
C LYS A 67 22.61 22.68 7.71
N ILE A 68 22.11 23.40 8.71
CA ILE A 68 21.96 24.87 8.69
C ILE A 68 23.32 25.59 8.55
N LYS A 69 24.36 25.12 9.26
CA LYS A 69 25.72 25.67 9.14
C LYS A 69 26.24 25.51 7.70
N ILE A 70 26.11 24.32 7.12
CA ILE A 70 26.57 24.00 5.76
C ILE A 70 25.78 24.82 4.73
N SER A 71 24.44 24.95 4.85
CA SER A 71 23.64 25.84 3.99
C SER A 71 24.21 27.27 3.99
N LYS A 72 24.42 27.85 5.18
CA LYS A 72 24.94 29.23 5.33
C LYS A 72 26.35 29.43 4.79
N GLU A 73 27.22 28.41 4.92
CA GLU A 73 28.62 28.49 4.48
C GLU A 73 28.79 28.31 2.97
N TYR A 74 27.94 27.47 2.34
CA TYR A 74 28.12 27.05 0.95
C TYR A 74 27.11 27.62 -0.05
N SER A 75 25.87 27.95 0.36
CA SER A 75 24.79 28.37 -0.56
C SER A 75 25.18 29.47 -1.55
N SER A 76 25.76 30.58 -1.10
CA SER A 76 26.15 31.68 -2.00
C SER A 76 27.30 31.31 -2.97
N LYS A 77 28.19 30.38 -2.57
CA LYS A 77 29.21 29.84 -3.49
C LYS A 77 28.55 28.89 -4.51
N LEU A 78 27.61 28.08 -4.04
CA LEU A 78 26.91 27.05 -4.81
C LEU A 78 26.05 27.66 -5.91
N ILE A 79 25.16 28.60 -5.57
CA ILE A 79 24.31 29.30 -6.54
C ILE A 79 25.17 29.93 -7.65
N LYS A 80 26.23 30.67 -7.29
CA LYS A 80 27.17 31.27 -8.28
C LYS A 80 27.90 30.26 -9.14
N ALA A 81 28.21 29.08 -8.61
CA ALA A 81 28.83 28.01 -9.37
C ALA A 81 27.84 27.33 -10.34
N ILE A 82 26.56 27.22 -9.95
CA ILE A 82 25.48 26.73 -10.82
C ILE A 82 25.16 27.76 -11.92
N GLU A 83 25.01 29.04 -11.59
CA GLU A 83 24.86 30.14 -12.56
C GLU A 83 25.97 30.11 -13.62
N LEU A 84 27.23 29.98 -13.17
CA LEU A 84 28.39 29.91 -14.05
C LEU A 84 28.39 28.64 -14.91
N ALA A 85 28.04 27.48 -14.33
CA ALA A 85 27.93 26.24 -15.08
C ALA A 85 26.86 26.35 -16.19
N ASN A 86 25.69 26.88 -15.84
CA ASN A 86 24.57 27.10 -16.77
C ASN A 86 24.97 28.04 -17.92
N TYR A 87 25.58 29.19 -17.60
CA TYR A 87 26.10 30.14 -18.58
C TYR A 87 27.15 29.52 -19.53
N GLN A 88 27.95 28.58 -19.03
CA GLN A 88 28.96 27.86 -19.80
C GLN A 88 28.41 26.65 -20.58
N GLY A 89 27.13 26.29 -20.40
CA GLY A 89 26.55 25.07 -20.96
C GLY A 89 27.00 23.77 -20.27
N ASN A 90 27.69 23.86 -19.14
CA ASN A 90 28.13 22.72 -18.32
C ASN A 90 26.96 22.12 -17.52
N ASP A 91 27.14 20.89 -17.01
CA ASP A 91 26.19 20.23 -16.10
C ASP A 91 25.96 21.11 -14.85
N THR A 92 24.71 21.48 -14.61
CA THR A 92 24.25 22.31 -13.49
C THR A 92 23.88 21.50 -12.25
N ASN A 93 23.78 20.18 -12.38
CA ASN A 93 23.49 19.24 -11.30
C ASN A 93 24.46 18.03 -11.36
N PRO A 94 25.79 18.25 -11.31
CA PRO A 94 26.76 17.17 -11.39
C PRO A 94 26.60 16.19 -10.22
N ILE A 95 27.03 14.96 -10.43
CA ILE A 95 27.09 13.92 -9.39
C ILE A 95 28.46 13.86 -8.73
N TYR A 96 28.48 13.57 -7.43
CA TYR A 96 29.70 13.30 -6.70
C TYR A 96 30.34 11.99 -7.17
N SER A 97 31.60 12.10 -7.61
CA SER A 97 32.44 10.99 -8.10
C SER A 97 33.69 10.75 -7.24
N GLY A 98 33.79 11.42 -6.09
CA GLY A 98 34.93 11.31 -5.19
C GLY A 98 34.99 10.01 -4.37
N GLU A 99 35.99 9.92 -3.49
CA GLU A 99 36.35 8.68 -2.78
C GLU A 99 35.34 8.20 -1.71
N ILE A 100 34.44 9.06 -1.22
CA ILE A 100 33.51 8.67 -0.15
C ILE A 100 32.33 7.89 -0.74
N GLU A 101 32.44 6.56 -0.72
CA GLU A 101 31.49 5.62 -1.35
C GLU A 101 30.02 5.88 -1.00
N LYS A 102 29.69 6.23 0.26
CA LYS A 102 28.32 6.55 0.72
C LYS A 102 27.64 7.65 -0.11
N TYR A 103 28.42 8.55 -0.71
CA TYR A 103 27.92 9.70 -1.47
C TYR A 103 28.10 9.57 -2.99
N LYS A 104 28.67 8.47 -3.51
CA LYS A 104 28.89 8.30 -4.95
C LYS A 104 27.58 8.30 -5.73
N GLY A 105 27.46 9.21 -6.68
CA GLY A 105 26.25 9.45 -7.46
C GLY A 105 25.29 10.49 -6.86
N MET A 106 25.62 11.08 -5.71
CA MET A 106 24.78 12.12 -5.08
C MET A 106 24.94 13.44 -5.84
N SER A 107 23.83 14.04 -6.26
CA SER A 107 23.80 15.33 -6.96
C SER A 107 23.47 16.50 -6.02
N ILE A 108 23.47 17.72 -6.54
CA ILE A 108 23.09 18.92 -5.79
C ILE A 108 21.63 18.85 -5.36
N LEU A 109 20.76 18.36 -6.23
CA LEU A 109 19.33 18.19 -5.93
C LEU A 109 19.09 17.11 -4.86
N HIS A 110 19.92 16.07 -4.77
CA HIS A 110 19.87 15.14 -3.62
C HIS A 110 20.23 15.84 -2.31
N LEU A 111 21.29 16.66 -2.29
CA LEU A 111 21.66 17.43 -1.09
C LEU A 111 20.55 18.41 -0.69
N ALA A 112 19.90 19.04 -1.65
CA ALA A 112 18.73 19.89 -1.39
C ALA A 112 17.55 19.09 -0.82
N ALA A 113 17.25 17.90 -1.35
CA ALA A 113 16.23 17.00 -0.82
C ALA A 113 16.50 16.64 0.64
N TYR A 114 17.71 16.19 0.98
CA TYR A 114 18.14 15.94 2.37
C TYR A 114 18.29 17.20 3.23
N GLY A 115 17.76 18.36 2.81
CA GLY A 115 17.67 19.57 3.62
C GLY A 115 18.97 20.34 3.82
N PHE A 116 20.05 20.05 3.09
CA PHE A 116 21.29 20.84 3.15
C PHE A 116 21.16 22.23 2.53
N PHE A 117 20.22 22.39 1.58
CA PHE A 117 19.94 23.65 0.89
C PHE A 117 18.43 23.91 0.75
N GLY A 118 17.61 23.33 1.64
CA GLY A 118 16.15 23.44 1.59
C GLY A 118 15.64 24.88 1.69
N ASP A 119 16.29 25.72 2.50
CA ASP A 119 16.00 27.15 2.63
C ASP A 119 16.47 28.01 1.43
N LYS A 120 17.07 27.36 0.43
CA LYS A 120 17.65 27.96 -0.78
C LYS A 120 17.11 27.30 -2.05
N ILE A 121 16.15 26.39 -1.96
CA ILE A 121 15.72 25.59 -3.10
C ILE A 121 15.10 26.45 -4.22
N GLU A 122 14.26 27.42 -3.85
CA GLU A 122 13.68 28.40 -4.79
C GLU A 122 14.73 29.31 -5.44
N GLU A 123 15.88 29.55 -4.79
CA GLU A 123 17.02 30.28 -5.36
C GLU A 123 17.88 29.38 -6.28
N ILE A 124 17.90 28.07 -6.05
CA ILE A 124 18.72 27.10 -6.80
C ILE A 124 18.02 26.65 -8.09
N LEU A 125 16.74 26.27 -8.01
CA LEU A 125 16.00 25.63 -9.11
C LEU A 125 16.00 26.42 -10.44
N PRO A 126 15.85 27.77 -10.47
CA PRO A 126 15.90 28.54 -11.72
C PRO A 126 17.23 28.46 -12.48
N HIS A 127 18.29 27.96 -11.84
CA HIS A 127 19.61 27.80 -12.45
C HIS A 127 19.95 26.34 -12.81
N ILE A 128 19.14 25.37 -12.38
CA ILE A 128 19.27 23.97 -12.78
C ILE A 128 18.56 23.76 -14.12
N ARG A 129 19.21 23.07 -15.05
CA ARG A 129 18.63 22.72 -16.35
C ARG A 129 17.88 21.38 -16.25
N PRO A 130 16.66 21.24 -16.80
CA PRO A 130 15.88 20.01 -16.71
C PRO A 130 16.62 18.75 -17.20
N GLN A 131 17.39 18.87 -18.29
CA GLN A 131 18.19 17.76 -18.84
C GLN A 131 19.34 17.28 -17.92
N ASP A 132 19.67 18.04 -16.86
CA ASP A 132 20.70 17.65 -15.89
C ASP A 132 20.12 16.89 -14.68
N ILE A 133 18.80 16.67 -14.61
CA ILE A 133 18.15 15.82 -13.60
C ILE A 133 18.58 14.36 -13.83
N LYS A 134 19.05 13.67 -12.78
CA LYS A 134 19.59 12.31 -12.93
C LYS A 134 18.48 11.27 -12.80
N ARG A 135 18.22 10.53 -13.88
CA ARG A 135 17.25 9.42 -13.92
C ARG A 135 17.80 8.15 -13.24
N GLY A 136 18.09 8.26 -11.94
CA GLY A 136 18.78 7.25 -11.15
C GLY A 136 20.26 7.17 -11.48
N SER A 137 21.14 7.62 -10.59
CA SER A 137 22.56 7.88 -10.89
C SER A 137 23.45 6.63 -11.06
N GLY A 138 22.87 5.45 -11.34
CA GLY A 138 23.57 4.18 -11.61
C GLY A 138 24.33 3.56 -10.43
N LEU A 139 24.58 4.34 -9.38
CA LEU A 139 25.49 4.02 -8.27
C LEU A 139 24.76 3.53 -7.01
N ASN A 140 23.67 2.78 -7.19
CA ASN A 140 22.77 2.24 -6.16
C ASN A 140 21.92 3.28 -5.39
N LEU A 141 22.09 4.58 -5.65
CA LEU A 141 21.26 5.63 -5.06
C LEU A 141 19.83 5.61 -5.59
N GLU A 142 18.95 6.25 -4.81
CA GLU A 142 17.63 6.65 -5.24
C GLU A 142 17.68 7.82 -6.23
N SER A 143 16.57 8.19 -6.86
CA SER A 143 16.52 9.40 -7.69
C SER A 143 16.27 10.65 -6.84
N GLU A 144 16.56 11.82 -7.41
CA GLU A 144 16.21 13.12 -6.82
C GLU A 144 14.75 13.17 -6.35
N LEU A 145 13.81 12.63 -7.16
CA LEU A 145 12.38 12.59 -6.85
C LEU A 145 12.06 11.71 -5.64
N MET A 146 12.71 10.55 -5.53
CA MET A 146 12.58 9.66 -4.38
C MET A 146 13.04 10.35 -3.09
N ALA A 147 14.21 10.98 -3.11
CA ALA A 147 14.74 11.70 -1.96
C ALA A 147 13.85 12.90 -1.58
N ALA A 148 13.35 13.66 -2.56
CA ALA A 148 12.45 14.79 -2.33
C ALA A 148 11.13 14.36 -1.66
N ILE A 149 10.58 13.21 -2.06
CA ILE A 149 9.38 12.63 -1.44
C ILE A 149 9.70 12.12 -0.03
N GLU A 150 10.79 11.36 0.16
CA GLU A 150 11.14 10.80 1.48
C GLU A 150 11.35 11.89 2.55
N GLU A 151 12.01 12.99 2.17
CA GLU A 151 12.27 14.15 3.03
C GLU A 151 11.13 15.19 3.03
N LYS A 152 10.01 14.91 2.34
CA LYS A 152 8.80 15.75 2.25
C LYS A 152 9.05 17.17 1.70
N SER A 153 10.01 17.30 0.79
CA SER A 153 10.35 18.55 0.11
C SER A 153 9.38 18.83 -1.05
N ILE A 154 8.22 19.40 -0.72
CA ILE A 154 7.12 19.70 -1.67
C ILE A 154 7.61 20.49 -2.89
N VAL A 155 8.34 21.61 -2.68
CA VAL A 155 8.82 22.47 -3.77
C VAL A 155 9.73 21.73 -4.74
N LEU A 156 10.64 20.88 -4.22
CA LEU A 156 11.53 20.10 -5.07
C LEU A 156 10.80 18.94 -5.76
N ARG A 157 9.88 18.26 -5.06
CA ARG A 157 9.02 17.21 -5.65
C ARG A 157 8.25 17.74 -6.85
N ASP A 158 7.57 18.88 -6.69
CA ASP A 158 6.70 19.44 -7.72
C ASP A 158 7.54 19.91 -8.92
N TRP A 159 8.63 20.65 -8.68
CA TRP A 159 9.54 21.04 -9.76
C TRP A 159 10.15 19.83 -10.50
N LEU A 160 10.50 18.76 -9.80
CA LEU A 160 11.02 17.54 -10.43
C LEU A 160 9.98 16.86 -11.33
N LEU A 161 8.71 16.82 -10.92
CA LEU A 161 7.61 16.25 -11.70
C LEU A 161 7.26 17.12 -12.91
N GLU A 162 7.36 18.45 -12.78
CA GLU A 162 7.18 19.40 -13.90
C GLU A 162 8.30 19.32 -14.95
N ASN A 163 9.47 18.78 -14.58
CA ASN A 163 10.68 18.76 -15.41
C ASN A 163 11.11 17.32 -15.80
N ASP A 164 10.14 16.48 -16.17
CA ASP A 164 10.34 15.13 -16.74
C ASP A 164 11.20 14.16 -15.90
N SER A 165 11.11 14.23 -14.56
CA SER A 165 11.60 13.16 -13.69
C SER A 165 10.74 11.91 -13.84
N ASP A 166 11.32 10.73 -14.07
CA ASP A 166 10.55 9.50 -14.25
C ASP A 166 10.02 8.95 -12.90
N PRO A 167 8.69 9.00 -12.62
CA PRO A 167 8.11 8.47 -11.39
C PRO A 167 8.20 6.93 -11.31
N MET A 168 8.29 6.25 -12.47
CA MET A 168 8.39 4.79 -12.57
C MET A 168 9.82 4.27 -12.38
N TYR A 169 10.83 5.14 -12.27
CA TYR A 169 12.19 4.71 -11.94
C TYR A 169 12.19 3.85 -10.66
N GLN A 170 12.94 2.75 -10.68
CA GLN A 170 13.14 1.88 -9.53
C GLN A 170 14.61 1.91 -9.11
N LYS A 171 14.87 2.19 -7.82
CA LYS A 171 16.21 2.02 -7.25
C LYS A 171 16.54 0.53 -7.12
N LYS A 172 17.78 0.18 -6.77
CA LYS A 172 18.26 -1.22 -6.69
C LYS A 172 17.40 -2.14 -5.80
N SER A 173 16.68 -1.58 -4.83
CA SER A 173 15.69 -2.31 -4.02
C SER A 173 14.36 -2.56 -4.73
N GLY A 174 14.22 -2.30 -6.03
CA GLY A 174 12.95 -2.34 -6.77
C GLY A 174 11.92 -1.27 -6.34
N SER A 175 12.23 -0.47 -5.32
CA SER A 175 11.35 0.58 -4.83
C SER A 175 11.28 1.74 -5.84
N SER A 176 10.06 2.12 -6.21
CA SER A 176 9.77 3.32 -7.01
C SER A 176 9.41 4.53 -6.14
N ALA A 177 9.24 5.71 -6.73
CA ALA A 177 8.73 6.90 -6.02
C ALA A 177 7.38 6.63 -5.32
N LEU A 178 6.51 5.83 -5.97
CA LEU A 178 5.20 5.43 -5.42
C LEU A 178 5.34 4.57 -4.15
N HIS A 179 6.31 3.65 -4.09
CA HIS A 179 6.57 2.86 -2.87
C HIS A 179 6.94 3.78 -1.69
N ILE A 180 7.75 4.82 -1.94
CA ILE A 180 8.17 5.76 -0.89
C ILE A 180 7.00 6.62 -0.42
N ALA A 181 6.21 7.20 -1.35
CA ALA A 181 5.02 7.99 -1.02
C ALA A 181 4.00 7.18 -0.18
N CYS A 182 3.74 5.94 -0.60
CA CYS A 182 2.91 4.99 0.14
C CYS A 182 3.49 4.65 1.52
N MET A 183 4.80 4.38 1.62
CA MET A 183 5.46 4.06 2.88
C MET A 183 5.35 5.21 3.90
N ILE A 184 5.45 6.47 3.48
CA ILE A 184 5.32 7.65 4.36
C ILE A 184 3.88 8.16 4.56
N LYS A 185 2.89 7.45 4.00
CA LYS A 185 1.45 7.77 4.06
C LYS A 185 1.06 9.13 3.44
N ASP A 186 1.79 9.54 2.41
CA ASP A 186 1.52 10.77 1.64
C ASP A 186 0.56 10.44 0.48
N TYR A 187 -0.74 10.66 0.71
CA TYR A 187 -1.80 10.35 -0.25
C TYR A 187 -1.74 11.30 -1.45
N GLU A 188 -1.50 12.59 -1.21
CA GLU A 188 -1.46 13.64 -2.20
C GLU A 188 -0.34 13.42 -3.23
N THR A 189 0.87 13.08 -2.76
CA THR A 189 1.98 12.65 -3.64
C THR A 189 1.64 11.36 -4.38
N THR A 190 1.04 10.38 -3.71
CA THR A 190 0.67 9.09 -4.32
C THR A 190 -0.31 9.29 -5.49
N GLU A 191 -1.34 10.11 -5.28
CA GLU A 191 -2.33 10.45 -6.30
C GLU A 191 -1.70 11.22 -7.48
N CYS A 192 -0.84 12.20 -7.17
CA CYS A 192 -0.10 12.97 -8.18
C CYS A 192 0.78 12.07 -9.07
N LEU A 193 1.56 11.17 -8.47
CA LEU A 193 2.41 10.22 -9.20
C LEU A 193 1.60 9.30 -10.14
N ILE A 194 0.45 8.79 -9.66
CA ILE A 194 -0.41 7.90 -10.45
C ILE A 194 -1.05 8.68 -11.61
N LYS A 195 -1.59 9.88 -11.36
CA LYS A 195 -2.15 10.77 -12.41
C LYS A 195 -1.11 11.10 -13.47
N ARG A 196 0.11 11.45 -13.06
CA ARG A 196 1.19 11.78 -14.00
C ARG A 196 1.57 10.61 -14.91
N VAL A 197 1.67 9.39 -14.37
CA VAL A 197 1.90 8.19 -15.20
C VAL A 197 0.73 7.91 -16.15
N ALA A 198 -0.51 8.16 -15.73
CA ALA A 198 -1.69 8.03 -16.58
C ALA A 198 -1.64 9.01 -17.78
N GLU A 199 -1.26 10.26 -17.52
CA GLU A 199 -1.13 11.32 -18.52
C GLU A 199 0.03 11.08 -19.51
N GLU A 200 1.21 10.71 -19.01
CA GLU A 200 2.42 10.52 -19.83
C GLU A 200 2.44 9.19 -20.59
N LYS A 201 2.01 8.10 -19.93
CA LYS A 201 2.31 6.71 -20.34
C LYS A 201 1.06 5.83 -20.46
N GLY A 202 -0.12 6.32 -20.07
CA GLY A 202 -1.39 5.62 -20.22
C GLY A 202 -1.68 4.55 -19.17
N ILE A 203 -2.90 3.99 -19.24
CA ILE A 203 -3.47 3.14 -18.18
C ILE A 203 -2.71 1.82 -17.94
N GLU A 204 -2.09 1.23 -18.97
CA GLU A 204 -1.30 0.00 -18.80
C GLU A 204 0.00 0.25 -18.01
N ALA A 205 0.65 1.40 -18.22
CA ALA A 205 1.81 1.81 -17.44
C ALA A 205 1.43 2.12 -15.99
N VAL A 206 0.26 2.72 -15.75
CA VAL A 206 -0.30 2.90 -14.40
C VAL A 206 -0.52 1.55 -13.72
N LYS A 207 -1.14 0.60 -14.42
CA LYS A 207 -1.39 -0.75 -13.91
C LYS A 207 -0.10 -1.48 -13.57
N GLU A 208 0.95 -1.35 -14.38
CA GLU A 208 2.29 -1.84 -14.03
C GLU A 208 2.84 -1.13 -12.78
N PHE A 209 2.71 0.20 -12.71
CA PHE A 209 3.26 1.04 -11.65
C PHE A 209 2.65 0.75 -10.27
N VAL A 210 1.32 0.63 -10.16
CA VAL A 210 0.64 0.33 -8.89
C VAL A 210 0.83 -1.12 -8.42
N ASN A 211 1.21 -2.02 -9.34
CA ASN A 211 1.48 -3.43 -9.08
C ASN A 211 2.97 -3.79 -9.08
N ALA A 212 3.85 -2.82 -9.29
CA ALA A 212 5.29 -2.99 -9.21
C ALA A 212 5.65 -3.58 -7.84
N VAL A 213 6.66 -4.44 -7.78
CA VAL A 213 7.12 -5.03 -6.52
C VAL A 213 8.57 -4.69 -6.28
N ASN A 214 8.88 -4.28 -5.05
CA ASN A 214 10.24 -4.08 -4.60
C ASN A 214 10.97 -5.44 -4.41
N THR A 215 12.27 -5.44 -4.10
CA THR A 215 13.09 -6.66 -3.92
C THR A 215 12.68 -7.53 -2.73
N TYR A 216 11.82 -7.03 -1.84
CA TYR A 216 11.21 -7.85 -0.80
C TYR A 216 9.97 -8.56 -1.33
N GLY A 217 9.30 -7.98 -2.33
CA GLY A 217 8.05 -8.47 -2.91
C GLY A 217 6.84 -7.68 -2.43
N CYS A 218 7.00 -6.52 -1.79
CA CYS A 218 5.89 -5.64 -1.44
C CYS A 218 5.49 -4.77 -2.65
N THR A 219 4.19 -4.59 -2.85
CA THR A 219 3.62 -3.55 -3.72
C THR A 219 3.49 -2.21 -2.99
N PRO A 220 3.34 -1.07 -3.69
CA PRO A 220 3.07 0.21 -3.04
C PRO A 220 1.82 0.20 -2.16
N LEU A 221 0.74 -0.49 -2.54
CA LEU A 221 -0.45 -0.61 -1.67
C LEU A 221 -0.15 -1.38 -0.37
N TYR A 222 0.75 -2.37 -0.40
CA TYR A 222 1.22 -3.05 0.81
C TYR A 222 2.06 -2.10 1.68
N ASP A 223 2.93 -1.29 1.07
CA ASP A 223 3.68 -0.24 1.78
C ASP A 223 2.74 0.85 2.35
N ALA A 224 1.61 1.13 1.70
CA ALA A 224 0.58 2.05 2.18
C ALA A 224 -0.22 1.50 3.38
N LEU A 225 -0.74 0.28 3.29
CA LEU A 225 -1.70 -0.25 4.29
C LEU A 225 -1.06 -1.10 5.39
N VAL A 226 0.05 -1.79 5.11
CA VAL A 226 0.61 -2.81 6.02
C VAL A 226 1.89 -2.35 6.69
N MET A 227 2.79 -1.70 5.95
CA MET A 227 4.08 -1.28 6.50
C MET A 227 3.86 -0.14 7.50
N GLY A 228 3.86 -0.50 8.79
CA GLY A 228 3.81 0.43 9.91
C GLY A 228 5.11 1.23 10.01
N SER A 229 5.24 2.27 9.20
CA SER A 229 6.34 3.22 9.32
C SER A 229 6.18 4.02 10.62
N SER A 230 7.29 4.24 11.34
CA SER A 230 7.39 5.22 12.44
C SER A 230 7.26 6.69 11.98
N ARG A 231 6.71 6.93 10.78
CA ARG A 231 6.70 8.21 10.06
C ARG A 231 5.29 8.74 9.74
N GLY A 232 4.24 8.03 10.15
CA GLY A 232 2.85 8.51 10.04
C GLY A 232 1.83 7.47 10.52
N THR A 233 0.81 7.92 11.26
CA THR A 233 -0.40 7.13 11.54
C THR A 233 -1.26 7.08 10.29
N LEU A 234 -1.60 5.88 9.83
CA LEU A 234 -2.64 5.70 8.83
C LEU A 234 -3.99 5.71 9.56
N ASP A 235 -4.71 6.81 9.46
CA ASP A 235 -6.12 6.86 9.85
C ASP A 235 -6.99 6.14 8.80
N ASN A 236 -8.23 5.83 9.20
CA ASN A 236 -9.13 5.00 8.42
C ASN A 236 -9.64 5.67 7.14
N ASP A 237 -9.81 7.01 7.14
CA ASP A 237 -10.14 7.79 5.94
C ASP A 237 -9.01 7.69 4.91
N LYS A 238 -7.75 7.86 5.33
CA LYS A 238 -6.60 7.67 4.44
C LYS A 238 -6.47 6.23 3.94
N MET A 239 -6.69 5.23 4.80
CA MET A 239 -6.73 3.82 4.37
C MET A 239 -7.72 3.62 3.21
N MET A 240 -8.94 4.15 3.36
CA MET A 240 -9.98 4.04 2.34
C MET A 240 -9.65 4.84 1.07
N LYS A 241 -9.03 6.01 1.19
CA LYS A 241 -8.52 6.79 0.04
C LYS A 241 -7.45 6.04 -0.75
N PHE A 242 -6.41 5.51 -0.08
CA PHE A 242 -5.39 4.68 -0.71
C PHE A 242 -6.01 3.44 -1.39
N LEU A 243 -6.91 2.74 -0.72
CA LEU A 243 -7.56 1.54 -1.28
C LEU A 243 -8.39 1.88 -2.53
N SER A 244 -9.15 2.97 -2.50
CA SER A 244 -9.96 3.44 -3.63
C SER A 244 -9.10 3.78 -4.85
N LEU A 245 -8.11 4.66 -4.64
CA LEU A 245 -7.16 5.10 -5.66
C LEU A 245 -6.47 3.91 -6.34
N PHE A 246 -5.98 2.94 -5.57
CA PHE A 246 -5.31 1.76 -6.14
C PHE A 246 -6.28 0.81 -6.85
N MET A 247 -7.51 0.64 -6.37
CA MET A 247 -8.52 -0.17 -7.04
C MET A 247 -8.96 0.42 -8.38
N GLU A 248 -9.20 1.73 -8.43
CA GLU A 248 -9.53 2.48 -9.65
C GLU A 248 -8.40 2.40 -10.70
N ASN A 249 -7.15 2.25 -10.26
CA ASN A 249 -5.96 2.16 -11.11
C ASN A 249 -5.47 0.71 -11.34
N GLY A 250 -6.30 -0.30 -11.05
CA GLY A 250 -6.06 -1.68 -11.47
C GLY A 250 -5.11 -2.51 -10.59
N VAL A 251 -5.02 -2.22 -9.28
CA VAL A 251 -4.22 -3.03 -8.35
C VAL A 251 -4.71 -4.49 -8.27
N GLU A 252 -3.77 -5.43 -8.19
CA GLU A 252 -4.01 -6.86 -8.05
C GLU A 252 -4.12 -7.24 -6.56
N LEU A 253 -5.34 -7.27 -6.02
CA LEU A 253 -5.59 -7.55 -4.59
C LEU A 253 -5.18 -8.98 -4.18
N ASN A 254 -5.08 -9.88 -5.17
CA ASN A 254 -4.61 -11.25 -5.01
C ASN A 254 -3.08 -11.42 -5.15
N ARG A 255 -2.32 -10.35 -5.43
CA ARG A 255 -0.87 -10.45 -5.61
C ARG A 255 -0.21 -10.86 -4.30
N GLY A 256 0.64 -11.88 -4.38
CA GLY A 256 1.41 -12.36 -3.25
C GLY A 256 2.49 -11.34 -2.90
N ASN A 257 2.34 -10.69 -1.74
CA ASN A 257 3.33 -9.84 -1.14
C ASN A 257 4.16 -10.66 -0.16
N SER A 258 5.48 -10.51 -0.19
CA SER A 258 6.37 -11.06 0.85
C SER A 258 7.00 -9.91 1.62
N GLY A 259 6.61 -9.73 2.89
CA GLY A 259 7.50 -9.07 3.82
C GLY A 259 8.64 -10.02 4.19
N LYS A 260 9.85 -9.50 4.40
CA LYS A 260 11.03 -10.28 4.86
C LYS A 260 10.69 -11.23 6.00
N ASP A 261 9.89 -10.74 6.94
CA ASP A 261 9.60 -11.40 8.22
C ASP A 261 8.14 -11.87 8.35
N THR A 262 7.28 -11.57 7.36
CA THR A 262 5.86 -11.95 7.37
C THR A 262 5.58 -13.19 6.53
N GLY A 263 6.38 -13.45 5.49
CA GLY A 263 6.06 -14.48 4.50
C GLY A 263 4.97 -14.04 3.54
N LYS A 264 4.41 -14.98 2.75
CA LYS A 264 3.51 -14.64 1.64
C LYS A 264 2.08 -14.36 2.13
N TYR A 265 1.59 -13.15 1.87
CA TYR A 265 0.21 -12.70 2.09
C TYR A 265 -0.34 -11.98 0.86
N THR A 266 -1.64 -12.07 0.62
CA THR A 266 -2.34 -11.08 -0.22
C THR A 266 -2.56 -9.81 0.61
N ILE A 267 -2.75 -8.66 -0.06
CA ILE A 267 -3.09 -7.42 0.65
C ILE A 267 -4.41 -7.57 1.42
N PHE A 268 -5.39 -8.27 0.84
CA PHE A 268 -6.64 -8.63 1.51
C PHE A 268 -6.44 -9.37 2.82
N ASN A 269 -5.69 -10.49 2.78
CA ASN A 269 -5.43 -11.30 3.96
C ASN A 269 -4.71 -10.50 5.05
N LYS A 270 -3.81 -9.57 4.68
CA LYS A 270 -3.06 -8.79 5.67
C LYS A 270 -3.85 -7.60 6.24
N VAL A 271 -4.79 -7.02 5.49
CA VAL A 271 -5.79 -6.08 6.05
C VAL A 271 -6.63 -6.79 7.12
N VAL A 272 -7.10 -8.00 6.82
CA VAL A 272 -7.87 -8.84 7.77
C VAL A 272 -7.06 -9.22 9.02
N THR A 273 -5.77 -9.59 8.90
CA THR A 273 -4.96 -10.10 10.04
C THR A 273 -3.99 -9.10 10.66
N SER A 274 -4.07 -7.80 10.36
CA SER A 274 -3.13 -6.83 10.91
C SER A 274 -3.34 -6.67 12.43
N HIS A 275 -2.33 -7.10 13.20
CA HIS A 275 -2.28 -7.21 14.68
C HIS A 275 -2.54 -5.91 15.48
N LEU A 276 -2.87 -4.82 14.81
CA LEU A 276 -3.02 -3.48 15.38
C LEU A 276 -4.34 -3.25 16.15
N LEU A 277 -5.22 -4.25 16.30
CA LEU A 277 -6.51 -4.08 16.97
C LEU A 277 -6.97 -5.35 17.71
N GLU A 278 -7.39 -5.18 18.95
CA GLU A 278 -8.16 -6.18 19.73
C GLU A 278 -9.65 -6.20 19.35
N GLU A 279 -10.14 -5.22 18.58
CA GLU A 279 -11.51 -5.18 18.04
C GLU A 279 -11.58 -4.67 16.59
N LEU A 280 -12.41 -5.29 15.75
CA LEU A 280 -12.69 -4.77 14.40
C LEU A 280 -13.46 -3.44 14.47
N ASP A 281 -12.90 -2.36 13.90
CA ASP A 281 -13.66 -1.12 13.66
C ASP A 281 -14.53 -1.21 12.39
N LEU A 282 -15.49 -0.29 12.24
CA LEU A 282 -16.40 -0.25 11.09
C LEU A 282 -15.63 0.05 9.78
N ASP A 283 -14.54 0.79 9.85
CA ASP A 283 -13.79 1.20 8.66
C ASP A 283 -12.99 0.06 8.04
N ARG A 284 -12.39 -0.83 8.84
CA ARG A 284 -11.79 -2.07 8.34
C ARG A 284 -12.86 -3.02 7.78
N ALA A 285 -14.04 -3.08 8.39
CA ALA A 285 -15.16 -3.81 7.78
C ALA A 285 -15.53 -3.20 6.42
N SER A 286 -15.53 -1.87 6.29
CA SER A 286 -15.71 -1.16 5.01
C SER A 286 -14.61 -1.48 4.01
N ALA A 287 -13.33 -1.48 4.41
CA ALA A 287 -12.21 -1.88 3.54
C ALA A 287 -12.36 -3.32 3.03
N VAL A 288 -12.70 -4.27 3.92
CA VAL A 288 -12.95 -5.68 3.56
C VAL A 288 -14.11 -5.80 2.56
N VAL A 289 -15.23 -5.12 2.81
CA VAL A 289 -16.39 -5.13 1.90
C VAL A 289 -16.06 -4.47 0.56
N LYS A 290 -15.29 -3.38 0.55
CA LYS A 290 -14.82 -2.73 -0.70
C LYS A 290 -13.96 -3.69 -1.54
N MET A 291 -12.98 -4.35 -0.92
CA MET A 291 -12.13 -5.33 -1.60
C MET A 291 -12.94 -6.52 -2.14
N LEU A 292 -13.89 -7.03 -1.35
CA LEU A 292 -14.78 -8.11 -1.78
C LEU A 292 -15.76 -7.69 -2.89
N ASN A 293 -16.12 -6.41 -2.98
CA ASN A 293 -16.94 -5.86 -4.06
C ASN A 293 -16.18 -5.53 -5.35
N SER A 294 -14.85 -5.67 -5.38
CA SER A 294 -14.09 -5.60 -6.63
C SER A 294 -14.49 -6.71 -7.61
N ASP A 295 -14.23 -6.53 -8.91
CA ASP A 295 -14.43 -7.59 -9.93
C ASP A 295 -13.45 -8.78 -9.80
N GLN A 296 -12.51 -8.73 -8.84
CA GLN A 296 -11.51 -9.77 -8.64
C GLN A 296 -12.08 -10.93 -7.80
N ASP A 297 -11.73 -12.17 -8.17
CA ASP A 297 -12.03 -13.37 -7.37
C ASP A 297 -11.06 -13.45 -6.18
N ILE A 298 -11.37 -12.71 -5.10
CA ILE A 298 -10.50 -12.56 -3.93
C ILE A 298 -10.19 -13.90 -3.25
N LYS A 299 -8.91 -14.21 -3.11
CA LYS A 299 -8.39 -15.41 -2.46
C LYS A 299 -8.31 -15.22 -0.94
N ILE A 300 -9.40 -15.59 -0.27
CA ILE A 300 -9.49 -15.62 1.20
C ILE A 300 -8.80 -16.89 1.71
N ASP A 301 -7.70 -16.74 2.45
CA ASP A 301 -6.87 -17.87 2.92
C ASP A 301 -7.33 -18.40 4.29
N LEU A 302 -8.50 -19.04 4.33
CA LEU A 302 -9.09 -19.59 5.56
C LEU A 302 -8.31 -20.78 6.18
N LYS A 303 -7.17 -21.18 5.59
CA LYS A 303 -6.24 -22.10 6.25
C LYS A 303 -5.57 -21.42 7.45
N LYS A 304 -5.25 -20.12 7.34
CA LYS A 304 -4.72 -19.33 8.45
C LYS A 304 -5.80 -19.10 9.50
N SER A 305 -5.50 -19.46 10.74
CA SER A 305 -6.46 -19.46 11.86
C SER A 305 -7.05 -18.08 12.13
N GLU A 306 -6.28 -17.01 11.97
CA GLU A 306 -6.70 -15.63 12.25
C GLU A 306 -7.72 -15.14 11.20
N ILE A 307 -7.53 -15.52 9.92
CA ILE A 307 -8.47 -15.20 8.84
C ILE A 307 -9.77 -16.02 9.02
N ARG A 308 -9.62 -17.29 9.40
CA ARG A 308 -10.77 -18.17 9.70
C ARG A 308 -11.58 -17.62 10.86
N GLU A 309 -10.92 -17.30 11.98
CA GLU A 309 -11.53 -16.72 13.17
C GLU A 309 -12.29 -15.43 12.84
N PHE A 310 -11.65 -14.51 12.10
CA PHE A 310 -12.26 -13.25 11.66
C PHE A 310 -13.64 -13.45 10.99
N PHE A 311 -13.75 -14.38 10.03
CA PHE A 311 -15.00 -14.65 9.30
C PHE A 311 -15.97 -15.59 10.03
N THR A 312 -15.55 -16.25 11.11
CA THR A 312 -16.45 -17.01 12.00
C THR A 312 -16.95 -16.22 13.21
N ASN A 313 -16.29 -15.10 13.54
CA ASN A 313 -16.69 -14.23 14.64
C ASN A 313 -17.98 -13.47 14.29
N GLU A 314 -19.05 -13.72 15.06
CA GLU A 314 -20.37 -13.14 14.81
C GLU A 314 -20.36 -11.61 14.85
N SER A 315 -19.63 -10.98 15.79
CA SER A 315 -19.54 -9.52 15.90
C SER A 315 -18.89 -8.90 14.66
N ASN A 316 -17.84 -9.53 14.11
CA ASN A 316 -17.20 -9.07 12.87
C ASN A 316 -18.15 -9.17 11.68
N MET A 317 -18.89 -10.28 11.56
CA MET A 317 -19.86 -10.48 10.49
C MET A 317 -21.06 -9.52 10.61
N GLN A 318 -21.52 -9.23 11.83
CA GLN A 318 -22.54 -8.20 12.09
C GLN A 318 -22.04 -6.80 11.68
N LYS A 319 -20.80 -6.43 12.03
CA LYS A 319 -20.19 -5.15 11.60
C LYS A 319 -20.19 -5.02 10.07
N ILE A 320 -19.83 -6.07 9.35
CA ILE A 320 -19.87 -6.15 7.87
C ILE A 320 -21.31 -5.98 7.32
N LEU A 321 -22.32 -6.59 7.96
CA LEU A 321 -23.74 -6.48 7.56
C LEU A 321 -24.30 -5.07 7.77
N LEU A 322 -23.91 -4.42 8.87
CA LEU A 322 -24.48 -3.17 9.35
C LEU A 322 -23.82 -1.91 8.75
N LEU A 323 -22.83 -2.05 7.87
CA LEU A 323 -22.24 -0.91 7.15
C LEU A 323 -23.29 -0.15 6.34
N GLU A 324 -23.55 1.12 6.65
CA GLU A 324 -24.58 1.92 5.99
C GLU A 324 -24.18 2.32 4.55
N ASP A 325 -22.87 2.46 4.28
CA ASP A 325 -22.32 2.88 2.98
C ASP A 325 -22.47 1.86 1.84
N TYR A 326 -22.95 0.64 2.13
CA TYR A 326 -23.11 -0.42 1.12
C TYR A 326 -24.55 -0.89 1.00
N ASP A 327 -25.03 -0.98 -0.23
CA ASP A 327 -26.36 -1.50 -0.52
C ASP A 327 -26.46 -3.03 -0.32
N ALA A 328 -27.70 -3.54 -0.38
CA ALA A 328 -27.98 -4.97 -0.21
C ALA A 328 -27.32 -5.86 -1.28
N ALA A 329 -27.13 -5.35 -2.51
CA ALA A 329 -26.49 -6.10 -3.59
C ALA A 329 -24.97 -6.20 -3.37
N GLN A 330 -24.32 -5.10 -3.01
CA GLN A 330 -22.90 -5.05 -2.66
C GLN A 330 -22.58 -5.93 -1.45
N LYS A 331 -23.43 -5.90 -0.41
CA LYS A 331 -23.33 -6.83 0.72
C LYS A 331 -23.45 -8.27 0.21
N SER A 332 -24.48 -8.60 -0.56
CA SER A 332 -24.69 -9.94 -1.12
C SER A 332 -23.50 -10.45 -1.94
N VAL A 333 -22.86 -9.61 -2.78
CA VAL A 333 -21.63 -9.96 -3.51
C VAL A 333 -20.51 -10.34 -2.55
N ALA A 334 -20.25 -9.52 -1.52
CA ALA A 334 -19.23 -9.80 -0.53
C ALA A 334 -19.50 -11.11 0.24
N PHE A 335 -20.73 -11.32 0.71
CA PHE A 335 -21.13 -12.55 1.40
C PHE A 335 -21.00 -13.80 0.52
N ASN A 336 -21.35 -13.71 -0.77
CA ASN A 336 -21.22 -14.84 -1.68
C ASN A 336 -19.74 -15.25 -1.89
N LYS A 337 -18.80 -14.29 -1.90
CA LYS A 337 -17.36 -14.59 -1.94
C LYS A 337 -16.86 -15.22 -0.64
N ILE A 338 -17.29 -14.72 0.52
CA ILE A 338 -16.98 -15.31 1.84
C ILE A 338 -17.52 -16.75 1.91
N LYS A 339 -18.80 -16.95 1.56
CA LYS A 339 -19.46 -18.27 1.53
C LYS A 339 -18.77 -19.25 0.58
N LYS A 340 -18.36 -18.80 -0.61
CA LYS A 340 -17.56 -19.59 -1.56
C LYS A 340 -16.24 -20.05 -0.93
N ALA A 341 -15.52 -19.16 -0.23
CA ALA A 341 -14.30 -19.52 0.47
C ALA A 341 -14.53 -20.53 1.62
N MET A 342 -15.56 -20.32 2.45
CA MET A 342 -15.89 -21.23 3.57
C MET A 342 -16.29 -22.63 3.07
N ASN A 343 -17.09 -22.69 1.99
CA ASN A 343 -17.41 -23.95 1.32
C ASN A 343 -16.15 -24.63 0.77
N ASN A 344 -15.29 -23.88 0.07
CA ASN A 344 -14.03 -24.42 -0.45
C ASN A 344 -13.15 -24.99 0.67
N LEU A 345 -13.05 -24.33 1.83
CA LEU A 345 -12.33 -24.86 2.98
C LEU A 345 -12.92 -26.21 3.42
N ALA A 346 -14.23 -26.28 3.62
CA ALA A 346 -14.93 -27.50 4.06
C ALA A 346 -14.83 -28.68 3.07
N TYR A 347 -14.68 -28.41 1.77
CA TYR A 347 -14.41 -29.43 0.75
C TYR A 347 -12.92 -29.74 0.55
N SER A 348 -12.01 -28.81 0.91
CA SER A 348 -10.56 -28.97 0.78
C SER A 348 -9.89 -29.80 1.88
N GLY A 349 -10.69 -30.40 2.78
CA GLY A 349 -10.22 -31.42 3.70
C GLY A 349 -9.74 -32.64 2.92
N GLU A 350 -8.44 -32.65 2.57
CA GLU A 350 -7.73 -33.83 2.09
C GLU A 350 -7.83 -34.91 3.17
N ARG A 351 -8.73 -35.88 2.94
CA ARG A 351 -8.90 -37.05 3.79
C ARG A 351 -7.73 -38.01 3.60
N GLU A 352 -6.57 -37.67 4.15
CA GLU A 352 -5.47 -38.63 4.34
C GLU A 352 -5.83 -39.61 5.48
N GLY A 353 -6.82 -40.47 5.21
CA GLY A 353 -7.31 -41.49 6.13
C GLY A 353 -6.23 -42.54 6.40
N LYS A 354 -5.45 -42.34 7.47
CA LYS A 354 -4.41 -43.28 7.91
C LYS A 354 -5.03 -44.39 8.75
N ILE A 355 -5.38 -45.49 8.10
CA ILE A 355 -5.97 -46.67 8.77
C ILE A 355 -4.92 -47.32 9.66
N ILE A 356 -5.15 -47.31 10.98
CA ILE A 356 -4.37 -48.09 11.96
C ILE A 356 -5.24 -49.26 12.43
N VAL A 357 -4.85 -50.48 12.07
CA VAL A 357 -5.52 -51.71 12.52
C VAL A 357 -4.83 -52.20 13.79
N ASN A 358 -5.58 -52.39 14.88
CA ASN A 358 -5.02 -52.95 16.11
C ASN A 358 -4.89 -54.48 16.04
N GLN A 359 -4.15 -55.08 16.98
CA GLN A 359 -3.88 -56.53 16.97
C GLN A 359 -5.10 -57.41 17.27
N GLU A 360 -6.23 -56.81 17.68
CA GLU A 360 -7.48 -57.50 18.02
C GLU A 360 -8.49 -57.50 16.85
N GLY A 361 -8.11 -56.93 15.69
CA GLY A 361 -8.98 -56.84 14.51
C GLY A 361 -9.97 -55.68 14.54
N HIS A 362 -9.89 -54.79 15.54
CA HIS A 362 -10.63 -53.54 15.56
C HIS A 362 -9.86 -52.48 14.75
N SER A 363 -10.49 -52.00 13.67
CA SER A 363 -9.98 -50.92 12.84
C SER A 363 -10.48 -49.57 13.38
N THR A 364 -9.60 -48.82 14.05
CA THR A 364 -9.88 -47.46 14.52
C THR A 364 -9.25 -46.47 13.56
N CYS A 365 -10.05 -45.85 12.70
CA CYS A 365 -9.57 -44.75 11.86
C CYS A 365 -9.54 -43.46 12.68
N TYR A 366 -8.35 -42.90 12.87
CA TYR A 366 -8.18 -41.53 13.33
C TYR A 366 -8.01 -40.66 12.09
N GLU A 367 -8.98 -39.79 11.82
CA GLU A 367 -8.87 -38.80 10.77
C GLU A 367 -8.26 -37.55 11.40
N VAL A 368 -6.96 -37.36 11.19
CA VAL A 368 -6.16 -36.25 11.74
C VAL A 368 -5.75 -35.39 10.56
N ASP A 369 -6.11 -34.10 10.59
CA ASP A 369 -5.58 -33.16 9.60
C ASP A 369 -4.09 -32.86 9.85
N GLN A 370 -3.47 -32.10 8.95
CA GLN A 370 -2.05 -31.74 9.07
C GLN A 370 -1.73 -30.82 10.26
N GLU A 371 -2.75 -30.34 11.00
CA GLU A 371 -2.64 -29.48 12.18
C GLU A 371 -2.91 -30.22 13.50
N GLY A 372 -3.32 -31.50 13.45
CA GLY A 372 -3.54 -32.33 14.65
C GLY A 372 -4.97 -32.31 15.19
N LEU A 373 -5.94 -31.75 14.47
CA LEU A 373 -7.35 -31.77 14.86
C LEU A 373 -7.96 -33.14 14.53
N CYS A 374 -8.12 -33.97 15.56
CA CYS A 374 -8.74 -35.29 15.44
C CYS A 374 -10.25 -35.19 15.18
N THR A 375 -10.71 -35.74 14.06
CA THR A 375 -12.12 -36.05 13.83
C THR A 375 -12.39 -37.47 14.33
N ASN A 376 -13.19 -37.59 15.39
CA ASN A 376 -13.60 -38.89 15.92
C ASN A 376 -14.71 -39.51 15.06
N ILE A 377 -14.33 -40.22 14.00
CA ILE A 377 -15.26 -41.15 13.33
C ILE A 377 -15.19 -42.50 14.04
N ILE A 378 -16.10 -42.71 15.00
CA ILE A 378 -16.18 -43.98 15.73
C ILE A 378 -16.93 -44.98 14.86
N TYR A 379 -16.21 -45.97 14.35
CA TYR A 379 -16.78 -47.13 13.64
C TYR A 379 -17.19 -48.18 14.67
N ILE A 380 -18.49 -48.26 14.98
CA ILE A 380 -19.06 -49.41 15.69
C ILE A 380 -19.64 -50.35 14.64
N LYS A 381 -18.97 -51.51 14.48
CA LYS A 381 -19.48 -52.64 13.73
C LYS A 381 -20.02 -53.66 14.73
N GLU A 382 -21.33 -53.80 14.80
CA GLU A 382 -21.96 -54.74 15.70
C GLU A 382 -21.84 -56.18 15.18
N ALA A 383 -22.04 -57.16 16.07
CA ALA A 383 -21.79 -58.57 15.78
C ALA A 383 -22.74 -59.18 14.73
N ASP A 384 -23.83 -58.49 14.40
CA ASP A 384 -24.77 -58.79 13.32
C ASP A 384 -24.28 -58.31 11.93
N GLY A 385 -23.19 -57.54 11.88
CA GLY A 385 -22.63 -56.94 10.68
C GLY A 385 -23.12 -55.50 10.42
N THR A 386 -24.03 -54.97 11.24
CA THR A 386 -24.53 -53.59 11.11
C THR A 386 -23.43 -52.60 11.44
N THR A 387 -23.26 -51.59 10.59
CA THR A 387 -22.22 -50.55 10.76
C THR A 387 -22.90 -49.21 11.06
N HIS A 388 -22.70 -48.71 12.27
CA HIS A 388 -23.22 -47.41 12.69
C HIS A 388 -22.17 -46.32 12.53
N TYR A 389 -22.52 -45.26 11.81
CA TYR A 389 -21.69 -44.07 11.64
C TYR A 389 -22.09 -43.03 12.69
N ASN A 390 -21.22 -42.79 13.68
CA ASN A 390 -21.34 -41.62 14.54
C ASN A 390 -20.32 -40.58 14.09
N ILE A 391 -20.76 -39.62 13.26
CA ILE A 391 -19.92 -38.53 12.76
C ILE A 391 -20.05 -37.37 13.74
N GLN A 392 -19.15 -37.29 14.71
CA GLN A 392 -18.86 -36.00 15.34
C GLN A 392 -18.12 -35.15 14.31
N LEU A 393 -18.85 -34.22 13.68
CA LEU A 393 -18.23 -33.15 12.92
C LEU A 393 -17.32 -32.36 13.87
N PRO A 394 -16.09 -31.97 13.48
CA PRO A 394 -15.26 -31.11 14.30
C PRO A 394 -16.03 -29.83 14.62
N ASP A 395 -15.83 -29.26 15.82
CA ASP A 395 -16.51 -28.03 16.25
C ASP A 395 -16.31 -26.88 15.23
N ILE A 396 -15.20 -26.90 14.49
CA ILE A 396 -14.91 -26.00 13.36
C ILE A 396 -15.94 -26.15 12.23
N ILE A 397 -16.31 -27.37 11.82
CA ILE A 397 -17.33 -27.57 10.76
C ILE A 397 -18.73 -27.19 11.28
N ILE A 398 -19.02 -27.43 12.57
CA ILE A 398 -20.28 -27.01 13.19
C ILE A 398 -20.36 -25.47 13.23
N SER A 399 -19.29 -24.81 13.67
CA SER A 399 -19.14 -23.35 13.70
C SER A 399 -19.25 -22.76 12.29
N LEU A 400 -18.49 -23.26 11.31
CA LEU A 400 -18.59 -22.83 9.90
C LEU A 400 -20.01 -22.99 9.34
N ARG A 401 -20.71 -24.11 9.61
CA ARG A 401 -22.10 -24.31 9.19
C ARG A 401 -23.05 -23.35 9.89
N SER A 402 -22.85 -23.08 11.18
CA SER A 402 -23.63 -22.10 11.94
C SER A 402 -23.44 -20.68 11.36
N SER A 403 -22.19 -20.28 11.10
CA SER A 403 -21.85 -19.00 10.45
C SER A 403 -22.45 -18.91 9.04
N ILE A 404 -22.41 -19.98 8.23
CA ILE A 404 -23.05 -20.01 6.91
C ILE A 404 -24.57 -19.85 7.03
N SER A 405 -25.24 -20.58 7.92
CA SER A 405 -26.69 -20.44 8.16
C SER A 405 -27.07 -19.04 8.66
N SER A 406 -26.23 -18.43 9.52
CA SER A 406 -26.40 -17.05 9.98
C SER A 406 -26.27 -16.07 8.81
N ILE A 407 -25.25 -16.22 7.96
CA ILE A 407 -25.07 -15.44 6.73
C ILE A 407 -26.29 -15.60 5.79
N GLU A 408 -26.79 -16.82 5.59
CA GLU A 408 -27.99 -17.07 4.77
C GLU A 408 -29.25 -16.41 5.34
N GLY A 409 -29.42 -16.41 6.66
CA GLY A 409 -30.49 -15.70 7.34
C GLY A 409 -30.43 -14.18 7.08
N HIS A 410 -29.25 -13.59 7.22
CA HIS A 410 -29.06 -12.15 6.99
C HIS A 410 -29.21 -11.74 5.51
N ILE A 411 -28.69 -12.53 4.55
CA ILE A 411 -28.93 -12.29 3.11
C ILE A 411 -30.42 -12.36 2.81
N SER A 412 -31.14 -13.32 3.42
CA SER A 412 -32.59 -13.47 3.23
C SER A 412 -33.36 -12.27 3.77
N GLN A 413 -32.95 -11.69 4.90
CA GLN A 413 -33.53 -10.45 5.44
C GLN A 413 -33.26 -9.25 4.52
N LEU A 414 -32.02 -9.06 4.07
CA LEU A 414 -31.63 -8.00 3.12
C LEU A 414 -32.33 -8.11 1.76
N SER A 415 -32.82 -9.30 1.40
CA SER A 415 -33.53 -9.57 0.13
C SER A 415 -35.05 -9.41 0.23
N GLN A 416 -35.61 -9.11 1.42
CA GLN A 416 -37.04 -8.81 1.53
C GLN A 416 -37.31 -7.39 1.02
N PRO A 417 -38.29 -7.20 0.12
CA PRO A 417 -38.63 -5.86 -0.34
C PRO A 417 -39.22 -5.03 0.82
N LEU A 418 -38.72 -3.80 0.99
CA LEU A 418 -39.31 -2.75 1.80
C LEU A 418 -40.67 -2.35 1.20
N LEU A 419 -41.71 -3.14 1.50
CA LEU A 419 -43.04 -3.05 0.89
C LEU A 419 -44.15 -2.69 1.90
N SER A 420 -43.80 -2.09 3.04
CA SER A 420 -44.75 -1.77 4.12
C SER A 420 -45.22 -0.30 4.17
N ASP A 421 -44.45 0.67 3.67
CA ASP A 421 -44.65 2.10 4.02
C ASP A 421 -44.65 3.07 2.81
N ILE A 422 -45.30 2.68 1.70
CA ILE A 422 -45.82 3.66 0.73
C ILE A 422 -47.35 3.62 0.81
N ASP A 423 -47.90 4.53 1.61
CA ASP A 423 -49.34 4.76 1.69
C ASP A 423 -49.82 5.40 0.39
N ALA A 424 -50.51 4.62 -0.44
CA ALA A 424 -51.00 5.04 -1.76
C ALA A 424 -52.25 5.95 -1.70
N SER A 425 -52.52 6.60 -0.56
CA SER A 425 -53.75 7.38 -0.35
C SER A 425 -53.64 8.91 -0.56
N GLU A 426 -52.44 9.50 -0.62
CA GLU A 426 -52.28 10.92 -0.99
C GLU A 426 -52.23 11.15 -2.52
N VAL A 427 -53.35 10.80 -3.19
CA VAL A 427 -53.62 11.23 -4.57
C VAL A 427 -54.16 12.66 -4.55
N VAL A 428 -53.29 13.65 -4.79
CA VAL A 428 -53.69 15.04 -5.02
C VAL A 428 -54.17 15.21 -6.47
N PRO A 429 -55.42 15.65 -6.73
CA PRO A 429 -55.89 15.95 -8.07
C PRO A 429 -55.48 17.38 -8.48
N GLY A 430 -54.64 17.50 -9.52
CA GLY A 430 -54.20 18.82 -10.00
C GLY A 430 -53.29 18.76 -11.21
N ILE A 431 -53.83 18.39 -12.38
CA ILE A 431 -53.16 18.60 -13.67
C ILE A 431 -53.98 19.62 -14.47
N GLU A 432 -53.48 20.86 -14.54
CA GLU A 432 -53.82 21.78 -15.62
C GLU A 432 -52.61 21.91 -16.56
N HIS A 433 -52.90 21.79 -17.86
CA HIS A 433 -52.14 22.31 -19.01
C HIS A 433 -50.64 22.62 -18.88
N ILE A 434 -49.81 21.82 -19.55
CA ILE A 434 -48.71 22.37 -20.35
C ILE A 434 -48.80 21.81 -21.77
N ASP A 435 -48.68 22.73 -22.73
CA ASP A 435 -48.82 22.57 -24.17
C ASP A 435 -47.52 22.00 -24.78
N ILE A 436 -47.61 21.11 -25.78
CA ILE A 436 -46.45 20.61 -26.54
C ILE A 436 -46.57 21.12 -27.97
N GLY A 437 -45.98 22.28 -28.22
CA GLY A 437 -45.91 22.88 -29.55
C GLY A 437 -44.84 22.23 -30.42
N ASP A 438 -45.22 21.88 -31.65
CA ASP A 438 -44.31 21.53 -32.75
C ASP A 438 -43.22 22.59 -32.97
N ASN A 439 -42.07 22.18 -33.51
CA ASN A 439 -41.41 22.98 -34.56
C ASN A 439 -40.45 22.18 -35.45
N HIS A 440 -40.53 22.46 -36.74
CA HIS A 440 -39.64 21.94 -37.79
C HIS A 440 -38.38 22.82 -37.96
N ILE A 441 -37.21 22.18 -38.14
CA ILE A 441 -36.30 22.24 -39.31
C ILE A 441 -36.30 23.61 -40.07
N PRO A 442 -35.14 24.29 -40.26
CA PRO A 442 -34.23 23.83 -41.32
C PRO A 442 -32.69 24.01 -41.19
N VAL A 443 -32.06 23.09 -41.93
CA VAL A 443 -30.77 23.11 -42.65
C VAL A 443 -30.20 24.49 -43.01
N GLU A 444 -28.88 24.65 -42.89
CA GLU A 444 -28.10 25.39 -43.88
C GLU A 444 -26.68 24.79 -44.08
N ILE A 445 -26.05 25.09 -45.22
CA ILE A 445 -24.88 24.39 -45.79
C ILE A 445 -23.77 25.40 -46.13
N SER A 446 -22.52 25.10 -45.75
CA SER A 446 -21.22 25.51 -46.36
C SER A 446 -20.12 25.49 -45.27
N GLY A 447 -18.82 25.35 -45.56
CA GLY A 447 -18.10 25.11 -46.82
C GLY A 447 -16.58 24.93 -46.55
N HIS A 448 -15.82 24.51 -47.56
CA HIS A 448 -14.36 24.28 -47.67
C HIS A 448 -13.41 25.15 -46.79
N SER A 449 -12.17 24.74 -46.46
CA SER A 449 -11.14 24.21 -47.38
C SER A 449 -9.88 23.57 -46.72
N HIS A 450 -9.03 22.98 -47.57
CA HIS A 450 -7.64 22.51 -47.34
C HIS A 450 -6.76 23.46 -46.47
N TYR A 451 -5.73 23.00 -45.73
CA TYR A 451 -4.40 22.55 -46.20
C TYR A 451 -3.54 22.10 -44.98
N GLU A 452 -2.48 21.29 -45.01
CA GLU A 452 -1.79 20.45 -46.02
C GLU A 452 -0.97 19.33 -45.29
N GLU A 453 -0.33 18.39 -45.99
CA GLU A 453 0.69 17.45 -45.43
C GLU A 453 2.11 18.06 -45.50
N ALA A 454 3.03 17.63 -44.64
CA ALA A 454 4.46 17.86 -44.81
C ALA A 454 5.28 16.61 -44.44
N THR A 455 5.88 15.98 -45.46
CA THR A 455 6.83 14.87 -45.35
C THR A 455 8.29 15.34 -45.47
N GLU A 456 9.17 14.58 -44.83
CA GLU A 456 10.60 14.34 -45.12
C GLU A 456 11.51 15.45 -45.66
N GLY A 457 12.62 15.68 -44.93
CA GLY A 457 13.83 16.36 -45.36
C GLY A 457 15.03 15.91 -44.53
#